data_AF-A0A1S8ZQN9-F1
#
_entry.id   AF-A0A1S8ZQN9-F1
#
_cell.length_a   1.000
_cell.length_b   1.000
_cell.length_c   1.000
_cell.angle_alpha   90.00
_cell.angle_beta   90.00
_cell.angle_gamma   90.00
#
_symmetry.space_group_name_H-M   'P 1'
#
loop_
_entity.id
_entity.type
_entity.pdbx_description
1 polymer ?
#
loop_
_entity_poly.entity_id
_entity_poly.type
_entity_poly.pdbx_seq_one_letter_code
_entity_poly.pdbx_strand_id
1 'polypeptide(L)'
;MPFLNFGFRSTCEGMPLAYCKSRGLTRAFAQILRLNFSEAIVYNPYSIKIFLFFLIQLIMRLFINKIVRLSNFKRIIICDILLSAVLFVFSFYNLVVI
;
A
#
# COMPACT_ATOMS: atom_id res chain seq x y z
N MET A 1 0.36 -20.99 -1.32
CA MET A 1 0.10 -21.52 0.04
C MET A 1 -1.33 -21.19 0.41
N PRO A 2 -2.16 -22.19 0.75
CA PRO A 2 -3.45 -21.93 1.40
C PRO A 2 -3.18 -21.19 2.73
N PHE A 3 -3.98 -20.17 3.03
CA PHE A 3 -3.94 -19.56 4.35
C PHE A 3 -4.34 -20.62 5.37
N LEU A 4 -3.48 -20.91 6.36
CA LEU A 4 -3.81 -21.82 7.44
C LEU A 4 -5.02 -21.26 8.19
N ASN A 5 -6.14 -21.98 8.13
CA ASN A 5 -7.36 -21.58 8.81
C ASN A 5 -7.36 -22.19 10.21
N PHE A 6 -6.93 -21.38 11.18
CA PHE A 6 -6.92 -21.73 12.59
C PHE A 6 -8.29 -21.50 13.29
N GLY A 7 -9.34 -21.16 12.54
CA GLY A 7 -10.66 -20.83 13.07
C GLY A 7 -10.80 -19.42 13.66
N PHE A 8 -9.68 -18.68 13.82
CA PHE A 8 -9.71 -17.30 14.24
C PHE A 8 -10.15 -16.39 13.10
N ARG A 9 -11.27 -15.69 13.29
CA ARG A 9 -11.77 -14.69 12.35
C ARG A 9 -11.42 -13.30 12.84
N SER A 10 -11.00 -12.43 11.93
CA SER A 10 -10.91 -11.00 12.25
C SER A 10 -12.31 -10.44 12.44
N THR A 11 -12.48 -9.43 13.29
CA THR A 11 -13.77 -8.73 13.45
C THR A 11 -14.36 -8.30 12.11
N CYS A 12 -13.50 -7.89 11.16
CA CYS A 12 -13.86 -7.47 9.80
C CYS A 12 -14.30 -8.58 8.83
N GLU A 13 -14.18 -9.86 9.19
CA GLU A 13 -14.41 -10.97 8.25
C GLU A 13 -15.90 -11.14 7.94
N GLY A 14 -16.25 -11.21 6.66
CA GLY A 14 -17.64 -11.32 6.20
C GLY A 14 -18.41 -9.99 6.13
N MET A 15 -17.92 -8.93 6.79
CA MET A 15 -18.57 -7.61 6.74
C MET A 15 -18.39 -6.89 5.39
N PRO A 16 -19.35 -6.05 4.96
CA PRO A 16 -19.24 -5.30 3.72
C PRO A 16 -18.06 -4.32 3.75
N LEU A 17 -17.50 -4.03 2.58
CA LEU A 17 -16.39 -3.08 2.43
C LEU A 17 -16.73 -1.68 2.98
N ALA A 18 -17.99 -1.28 2.95
CA ALA A 18 -18.45 -0.01 3.52
C ALA A 18 -18.19 0.10 5.04
N TYR A 19 -18.23 -1.03 5.76
CA TYR A 19 -17.98 -1.07 7.20
C TYR A 19 -16.50 -1.30 7.53
N CYS A 20 -15.82 -2.18 6.79
CA CYS A 20 -14.40 -2.44 7.00
C CYS A 20 -13.62 -2.47 5.69
N LYS A 21 -13.03 -1.33 5.34
CA LYS A 21 -12.27 -1.14 4.09
C LYS A 21 -10.88 -1.77 4.11
N SER A 22 -10.31 -1.96 5.29
CA SER A 22 -9.03 -2.64 5.48
C SER A 22 -9.15 -4.18 5.42
N ARG A 23 -10.38 -4.72 5.31
CA ARG A 23 -10.62 -6.17 5.23
C ARG A 23 -9.82 -6.78 4.09
N GLY A 24 -9.08 -7.87 4.37
CA GLY A 24 -8.38 -8.63 3.34
C GLY A 24 -7.12 -7.98 2.77
N LEU A 25 -6.70 -6.80 3.26
CA LEU A 25 -5.52 -6.09 2.73
C LEU A 25 -4.24 -6.94 2.79
N THR A 26 -4.00 -7.60 3.92
CA THR A 26 -2.84 -8.50 4.10
C THR A 26 -2.88 -9.69 3.14
N ARG A 27 -4.07 -10.28 2.92
CA ARG A 27 -4.26 -11.38 1.97
C ARG A 27 -4.00 -10.90 0.54
N ALA A 28 -4.49 -9.71 0.20
CA ALA A 28 -4.27 -9.09 -1.09
C ALA A 28 -2.77 -8.81 -1.34
N PHE A 29 -2.04 -8.26 -0.37
CA PHE A 29 -0.60 -8.01 -0.50
C PHE A 29 0.19 -9.30 -0.72
N ALA A 30 -0.16 -10.38 -0.03
CA ALA A 30 0.46 -11.68 -0.24
C ALA A 30 0.22 -12.20 -1.68
N GLN A 31 -0.94 -11.90 -2.28
CA GLN A 31 -1.22 -12.24 -3.68
C GLN A 31 -0.47 -11.33 -4.66
N ILE A 32 -0.36 -10.03 -4.37
CA ILE A 32 0.42 -9.09 -5.18
C ILE A 32 1.89 -9.53 -5.27
N LEU A 33 2.49 -9.93 -4.13
CA LEU A 33 3.86 -10.46 -4.11
C LEU A 33 4.01 -11.76 -4.91
N ARG A 34 2.92 -12.51 -5.12
CA ARG A 34 2.87 -13.71 -5.97
C ARG A 34 2.47 -13.42 -7.41
N LEU A 35 2.34 -12.14 -7.79
CA LEU A 35 1.88 -11.69 -9.10
C LEU A 35 0.44 -12.12 -9.45
N ASN A 36 -0.37 -12.48 -8.46
CA ASN A 36 -1.77 -12.86 -8.61
C ASN A 36 -2.69 -11.65 -8.40
N PHE A 37 -2.67 -10.70 -9.34
CA PHE A 37 -3.39 -9.43 -9.20
C PHE A 37 -4.91 -9.59 -9.18
N SER A 38 -5.47 -10.53 -9.95
CA SER A 38 -6.91 -10.80 -9.95
C SER A 38 -7.42 -11.20 -8.56
N GLU A 39 -6.73 -12.14 -7.90
CA GLU A 39 -7.05 -12.55 -6.53
C GLU A 39 -6.83 -11.42 -5.51
N ALA A 40 -5.79 -10.60 -5.71
CA ALA A 40 -5.56 -9.45 -4.83
C ALA A 40 -6.73 -8.45 -4.84
N ILE A 41 -7.29 -8.17 -6.03
CA ILE A 41 -8.44 -7.28 -6.19
C ILE A 41 -9.69 -7.88 -5.54
N VAL A 42 -9.89 -9.19 -5.67
CA VAL A 42 -11.00 -9.91 -5.02
C VAL A 42 -10.91 -9.81 -3.50
N TYR A 43 -9.72 -9.93 -2.92
CA TYR A 43 -9.54 -9.78 -1.48
C TYR A 43 -9.74 -8.35 -1.01
N ASN A 44 -9.23 -7.36 -1.74
CA ASN A 44 -9.44 -5.95 -1.46
C ASN A 44 -9.22 -5.09 -2.72
N PRO A 45 -10.22 -4.35 -3.21
CA PRO A 45 -10.10 -3.56 -4.43
C PRO A 45 -9.16 -2.35 -4.31
N TYR A 46 -8.88 -1.90 -3.09
CA TYR A 46 -7.99 -0.75 -2.83
C TYR A 46 -6.52 -1.17 -2.67
N SER A 47 -6.25 -2.48 -2.56
CA SER A 47 -4.93 -3.02 -2.24
C SER A 47 -3.83 -2.60 -3.20
N ILE A 48 -4.10 -2.57 -4.50
CA ILE A 48 -3.08 -2.28 -5.53
C ILE A 48 -2.50 -0.87 -5.33
N LYS A 49 -3.35 0.14 -5.14
CA LYS A 49 -2.90 1.52 -4.95
C LYS A 49 -2.05 1.66 -3.68
N ILE A 50 -2.52 1.05 -2.59
CA ILE A 50 -1.84 1.10 -1.30
C ILE A 50 -0.49 0.37 -1.35
N PHE A 51 -0.44 -0.80 -1.97
CA PHE A 51 0.81 -1.53 -2.16
C PHE A 51 1.80 -0.72 -3.00
N LEU A 52 1.32 -0.10 -4.08
CA LEU A 52 2.15 0.71 -4.96
C LEU A 52 2.73 1.94 -4.25
N PHE A 53 1.98 2.56 -3.34
CA PHE A 53 2.52 3.62 -2.48
C PHE A 53 3.76 3.13 -1.74
N PHE A 54 3.68 2.02 -1.00
CA PHE A 54 4.82 1.51 -0.25
C PHE A 54 5.98 1.09 -1.16
N LEU A 55 5.69 0.49 -2.31
CA LEU A 55 6.72 0.10 -3.28
C LEU A 55 7.45 1.32 -3.86
N ILE A 56 6.72 2.34 -4.30
CA ILE A 56 7.30 3.59 -4.81
C ILE A 56 8.10 4.27 -3.71
N GLN A 57 7.57 4.35 -2.48
CA GLN A 57 8.28 4.94 -1.34
C GLN A 57 9.59 4.22 -1.03
N LEU A 58 9.60 2.88 -1.05
CA LEU A 58 10.82 2.10 -0.86
C LEU A 58 11.86 2.41 -1.94
N ILE A 59 11.43 2.43 -3.21
CA ILE A 59 12.30 2.76 -4.34
C ILE A 59 12.85 4.18 -4.22
N MET A 60 12.00 5.16 -3.90
CA MET A 60 12.39 6.55 -3.68
C MET A 60 13.45 6.69 -2.58
N ARG A 61 13.29 5.97 -1.46
CA ARG A 61 14.29 5.98 -0.37
C ARG A 61 15.64 5.43 -0.80
N LEU A 62 15.66 4.37 -1.60
CA LEU A 62 16.90 3.83 -2.18
C LEU A 62 17.58 4.85 -3.10
N PHE A 63 16.81 5.56 -3.94
CA PHE A 63 17.35 6.60 -4.82
C PHE A 63 17.85 7.82 -4.06
N ILE A 64 17.07 8.33 -3.10
CA ILE A 64 17.44 9.49 -2.29
C ILE A 64 18.71 9.22 -1.50
N ASN A 65 18.85 8.05 -0.88
CA ASN A 65 20.07 7.67 -0.17
C ASN A 65 21.31 7.70 -1.08
N LYS A 66 21.16 7.37 -2.37
CA LYS A 66 22.24 7.45 -3.36
C LYS A 66 22.51 8.88 -3.83
N ILE A 67 21.47 9.67 -4.11
CA ILE A 67 21.56 11.01 -4.70
C ILE A 67 21.95 12.08 -3.67
N VAL A 68 21.49 11.96 -2.42
CA VAL A 68 21.79 12.92 -1.33
C VAL A 68 23.30 13.06 -1.10
N ARG A 69 24.08 12.01 -1.33
CA ARG A 69 25.54 12.05 -1.25
C ARG A 69 26.17 13.00 -2.29
N LEU A 70 25.47 13.32 -3.38
CA LEU A 70 26.01 14.00 -4.56
C LEU A 70 25.38 15.38 -4.84
N SER A 71 24.33 15.80 -4.13
CA SER A 71 23.49 16.93 -4.56
C SER A 71 22.95 17.79 -3.42
N ASN A 72 22.22 18.86 -3.79
CA ASN A 72 21.61 19.83 -2.87
C ASN A 72 20.47 19.19 -2.05
N PHE A 73 20.83 18.75 -0.84
CA PHE A 73 19.97 18.06 0.13
C PHE A 73 18.60 18.70 0.35
N LYS A 74 18.56 20.02 0.56
CA LYS A 74 17.31 20.75 0.90
C LYS A 74 16.23 20.63 -0.18
N ARG A 75 16.61 20.82 -1.45
CA ARG A 75 15.65 20.79 -2.57
C ARG A 75 15.08 19.38 -2.78
N ILE A 76 15.93 18.36 -2.67
CA ILE A 76 15.53 16.96 -2.83
C ILE A 76 14.53 16.55 -1.74
N ILE A 77 14.78 16.94 -0.48
CA ILE A 77 13.85 16.63 0.61
C ILE A 77 12.50 17.30 0.42
N ILE A 78 12.46 18.58 0.04
CA ILE A 78 11.19 19.28 -0.17
C ILE A 78 10.39 18.59 -1.28
N CYS A 79 11.03 18.23 -2.39
CA CYS A 79 10.39 17.48 -3.46
C CYS A 79 9.90 16.09 -3.00
N ASP A 80 10.69 15.37 -2.21
CA ASP A 80 10.32 14.06 -1.65
C ASP A 80 9.09 14.13 -0.75
N ILE A 81 9.03 15.13 0.15
CA ILE A 81 7.90 15.35 1.05
C ILE A 81 6.63 15.64 0.23
N LEU A 82 6.71 16.58 -0.73
CA LEU A 82 5.56 16.94 -1.57
C LEU A 82 5.06 15.75 -2.39
N LEU A 83 5.96 15.02 -3.05
CA LEU A 83 5.59 13.85 -3.84
C LEU A 83 4.98 12.75 -2.96
N SER A 84 5.54 12.52 -1.77
CA SER A 84 5.03 11.53 -0.83
C SER A 84 3.65 11.88 -0.30
N ALA A 85 3.40 13.16 -0.01
CA ALA A 85 2.08 13.64 0.42
C ALA A 85 1.02 13.43 -0.69
N VAL A 86 1.35 13.80 -1.93
CA VAL A 86 0.45 13.61 -3.09
C VAL A 86 0.16 12.12 -3.31
N LEU A 87 1.19 11.26 -3.31
CA LEU A 87 1.03 9.83 -3.47
C LEU A 87 0.23 9.19 -2.34
N PHE A 88 0.40 9.68 -1.10
CA PHE A 88 -0.37 9.22 0.04
C PHE A 88 -1.85 9.51 -0.16
N VAL A 89 -2.21 10.77 -0.46
CA VAL A 89 -3.61 11.15 -0.70
C VAL A 89 -4.18 10.33 -1.84
N PHE A 90 -3.49 10.23 -2.99
CA PHE A 90 -3.95 9.44 -4.13
C PHE A 90 -4.21 7.96 -3.80
N SER A 91 -3.35 7.35 -2.99
CA SER A 91 -3.39 5.92 -2.72
C SER A 91 -4.36 5.54 -1.60
N PHE A 92 -4.46 6.38 -0.58
CA PHE A 92 -5.27 6.13 0.62
C PHE A 92 -6.63 6.83 0.62
N TYR A 93 -6.94 7.67 -0.37
CA TYR A 93 -8.22 8.40 -0.46
C TYR A 93 -9.44 7.51 -0.20
N ASN A 94 -9.53 6.37 -0.91
CA ASN A 94 -10.67 5.45 -0.80
C ASN A 94 -10.76 4.73 0.54
N LEU A 95 -9.64 4.66 1.29
CA LEU A 95 -9.57 3.99 2.58
C LEU A 95 -9.93 4.95 3.73
N VAL A 96 -9.63 6.25 3.59
CA VAL A 96 -9.69 7.24 4.68
C VAL A 96 -10.88 8.20 4.56
N VAL A 97 -11.21 8.67 3.36
CA VAL A 97 -12.10 9.84 3.17
C VAL A 97 -13.51 9.45 2.68
N ILE A 98 -13.57 8.55 1.72
CA ILE A 98 -14.81 7.84 1.33
C ILE A 98 -14.97 6.68 2.30
#